data_AF-A0A937WYN7-F1
#
_entry.id   AF-A0A937WYN7-F1
#
_cell.length_a   1.000
_cell.length_b   1.000
_cell.length_c   1.000
_cell.angle_alpha   90.00
_cell.angle_beta   90.00
_cell.angle_gamma   90.00
#
_symmetry.space_group_name_H-M   'P 1'
#
loop_
_entity.id
_entity.type
_entity.pdbx_description
1 polymer ?
#
loop_
_entity_poly.entity_id
_entity_poly.type
_entity_poly.pdbx_seq_one_letter_code
_entity_poly.pdbx_strand_id
1 'polypeptide(L)' 'VEVELMQPIAMDRELRFAIREGGRTVGAGVVTEIIK' A
#
# COMPACT_ATOMS: atom_id res chain seq x y z
N VAL A 1 3.60 9.06 -4.84
CA VAL A 1 4.52 8.47 -3.83
C VAL A 1 4.75 7.05 -4.26
N GLU A 2 6.01 6.63 -4.35
CA GLU A 2 6.38 5.26 -4.68
C GLU A 2 6.70 4.51 -3.39
N VAL A 3 6.39 3.22 -3.34
CA VAL A 3 6.54 2.38 -2.14
C VAL A 3 7.07 1.02 -2.56
N GLU A 4 8.08 0.53 -1.85
CA GLU A 4 8.63 -0.81 -2.00
C GLU A 4 8.12 -1.72 -0.89
N LEU A 5 7.69 -2.93 -1.24
CA LEU A 5 7.21 -3.91 -0.26
C LEU A 5 8.35 -4.85 0.15
N MET A 6 8.44 -5.18 1.44
CA MET A 6 9.40 -6.17 1.95
C MET A 6 9.13 -7.58 1.39
N GLN A 7 7.88 -7.88 1.03
CA GLN A 7 7.44 -9.17 0.52
C GLN A 7 6.42 -8.97 -0.60
N PRO A 8 6.39 -9.90 -1.59
CA PRO A 8 5.39 -9.83 -2.64
C PRO A 8 4.00 -10.11 -2.08
N ILE A 9 3.04 -9.30 -2.50
CA ILE A 9 1.62 -9.44 -2.18
C ILE A 9 0.85 -9.35 -3.49
N ALA A 10 -0.16 -10.21 -3.65
CA ALA A 10 -1.07 -10.10 -4.77
C ALA A 10 -1.83 -8.76 -4.69
N MET A 11 -1.73 -7.95 -5.73
CA MET A 11 -2.30 -6.60 -5.76
C MET A 11 -2.85 -6.27 -7.14
N ASP A 12 -3.92 -5.48 -7.16
CA ASP A 12 -4.54 -4.93 -8.36
C ASP A 12 -4.58 -3.40 -8.27
N ARG A 13 -4.74 -2.73 -9.43
CA ARG A 13 -5.05 -1.30 -9.45
C ARG A 13 -6.38 -1.05 -8.73
N GLU A 14 -6.51 0.13 -8.12
CA GLU A 14 -7.66 0.54 -7.31
C GLU A 14 -7.84 -0.24 -5.99
N LEU A 15 -6.95 -1.17 -5.66
CA LEU A 15 -6.92 -1.80 -4.35
C LEU A 15 -6.71 -0.74 -3.26
N ARG A 16 -7.59 -0.73 -2.26
CA ARG A 16 -7.51 0.17 -1.11
C ARG A 16 -6.66 -0.45 0.00
N PHE A 17 -5.89 0.37 0.70
CA PHE A 17 -5.05 -0.07 1.82
C PHE A 17 -5.02 0.98 2.95
N ALA A 18 -4.57 0.55 4.12
CA ALA A 18 -4.33 1.41 5.27
C ALA A 18 -2.85 1.35 5.68
N ILE A 19 -2.32 2.48 6.15
CA ILE A 19 -0.95 2.59 6.67
C ILE A 19 -1.04 2.63 8.20
N ARG A 20 -0.27 1.77 8.86
CA ARG A 20 -0.26 1.63 10.32
C ARG A 20 1.14 1.76 10.89
N GLU A 21 1.28 2.54 11.95
CA GLU A 21 2.52 2.73 12.69
C GLU A 21 2.18 2.79 14.20
N GLY A 22 3.01 2.14 15.04
CA GLY A 22 2.78 2.14 16.49
C GLY A 22 1.40 1.62 16.92
N GLY A 23 0.81 0.71 16.15
CA GLY A 23 -0.52 0.14 16.41
C GLY A 23 -1.72 0.99 15.97
N ARG A 24 -1.50 2.22 15.47
CA ARG A 24 -2.57 3.14 15.03
C ARG A 24 -2.58 3.29 13.51
N THR A 25 -3.73 3.65 12.95
CA THR A 25 -3.85 4.02 11.53
C THR A 25 -3.39 5.46 11.36
N VAL A 26 -2.43 5.68 10.46
CA VAL A 26 -1.86 7.01 10.17
C VAL A 26 -2.19 7.48 8.76
N GLY A 27 -2.73 6.60 7.91
CA GLY A 27 -3.16 6.96 6.57
C GLY A 27 -3.98 5.85 5.90
N ALA A 28 -4.57 6.21 4.76
CA ALA A 28 -5.24 5.29 3.86
C ALA A 28 -4.94 5.71 2.42
N GLY A 29 -4.95 4.74 1.51
CA GLY A 29 -4.58 4.96 0.12
C GLY A 29 -5.26 3.98 -0.83
N VAL A 30 -5.02 4.22 -2.11
CA VAL A 30 -5.46 3.37 -3.21
C VAL A 30 -4.28 3.17 -4.17
N VAL A 31 -4.10 1.94 -4.66
CA VAL A 31 -3.04 1.63 -5.62
C VAL A 31 -3.37 2.27 -6.96
N THR A 32 -2.55 3.20 -7.43
CA THR A 32 -2.74 3.87 -8.72
C THR A 32 -2.08 3.11 -9.87
N GLU A 33 -0.92 2.52 -9.60
CA GLU A 33 -0.07 1.83 -10.56
C GLU A 33 0.84 0.81 -9.85
N ILE A 34 1.22 -0.27 -10.55
CA ILE A 34 2.17 -1.29 -10.06
C ILE A 34 3.45 -1.16 -10.89
N ILE A 35 4.54 -0.78 -10.23
CA ILE A 35 5.87 -0.58 -10.81
C ILE A 35 6.67 -1.89 -10.61
N LYS A 36 7.45 -2.30 -11.62
CA LYS A 36 8.25 -3.54 -11.60
C LYS A 36 9.73 -3.25 -11.45
#